data_AF-A0A8I1G0D0-F1
#
_entry.id   AF-A0A8I1G0D0-F1
#
_cell.length_a   1.000
_cell.length_b   1.000
_cell.length_c   1.000
_cell.angle_alpha   90.00
_cell.angle_beta   90.00
_cell.angle_gamma   90.00
#
_symmetry.space_group_name_H-M   'P 1'
#
loop_
_entity.id
_entity.type
_entity.pdbx_description
1 polymer ?
#
loop_
_entity_poly.entity_id
_entity_poly.type
_entity_poly.pdbx_seq_one_letter_code
_entity_poly.pdbx_strand_id
1 'polypeptide(L)' 'MKYLSRQQAMLGMRVTMTDDGLILKSPAGSAHYDLKGRRHTVWGDASFFPEHLRVKDKRKPKGGHKRQ' A
#
# COMPACT_ATOMS: atom_id res chain seq x y z
N MET A 1 -13.09 -14.15 -18.77
CA MET A 1 -12.31 -13.05 -18.16
C MET A 1 -10.86 -13.50 -18.03
N LYS A 2 -9.88 -12.68 -18.44
CA LYS A 2 -8.46 -13.01 -18.21
C LYS A 2 -8.15 -12.73 -16.74
N TYR A 3 -8.00 -13.80 -15.95
CA TYR A 3 -7.47 -13.69 -14.59
C TYR A 3 -6.00 -13.31 -14.67
N LEU A 4 -5.63 -12.14 -14.14
CA LEU A 4 -4.22 -11.81 -13.93
C LEU A 4 -3.71 -12.70 -12.79
N SER A 5 -2.56 -13.34 -13.00
CA SER A 5 -1.88 -14.00 -11.88
C SER A 5 -1.43 -12.94 -10.87
N ARG A 6 -1.25 -13.32 -9.60
CA ARG A 6 -0.76 -12.39 -8.57
C ARG A 6 0.54 -11.70 -8.97
N GLN A 7 1.42 -12.44 -9.63
CA GLN A 7 2.68 -11.91 -10.12
C GLN A 7 2.46 -10.85 -11.21
N GLN A 8 1.55 -11.09 -12.16
CA GLN A 8 1.21 -10.14 -13.21
C GLN A 8 0.50 -8.90 -12.65
N ALA A 9 -0.40 -9.09 -11.69
CA ALA A 9 -1.10 -8.03 -10.98
C ALA A 9 -0.16 -7.17 -10.12
N MET A 10 0.98 -7.70 -9.69
CA MET A 10 2.02 -6.98 -8.95
C MET A 10 3.13 -6.43 -9.84
N LEU A 11 3.20 -6.87 -11.10
CA LEU A 11 4.21 -6.43 -12.05
C LEU A 11 3.99 -4.95 -12.39
N GLY A 12 4.98 -4.11 -12.09
CA GLY A 12 4.84 -2.66 -12.29
C GLY A 12 3.98 -1.96 -11.24
N MET A 13 3.80 -2.57 -10.06
CA MET A 13 3.17 -1.91 -8.93
C MET A 13 3.94 -0.64 -8.53
N ARG A 14 3.22 0.48 -8.40
CA ARG A 14 3.78 1.79 -8.04
C ARG A 14 3.09 2.34 -6.80
N VAL A 15 3.87 3.00 -5.96
CA VAL A 15 3.39 3.70 -4.77
C VAL A 15 3.57 5.18 -4.97
N THR A 16 2.51 5.96 -4.79
CA THR A 16 2.54 7.42 -4.83
C THR A 16 2.14 7.94 -3.45
N MET A 17 2.99 8.77 -2.85
CA MET A 17 2.66 9.50 -1.63
C MET A 17 1.92 10.78 -2.01
N THR A 18 0.79 11.03 -1.36
CA THR A 18 0.00 12.25 -1.47
C THR A 18 -0.13 12.87 -0.09
N ASP A 19 -0.58 14.12 -0.02
CA ASP A 19 -0.78 14.80 1.27
C ASP A 19 -1.85 14.11 2.14
N ASP A 20 -2.82 13.45 1.49
CA ASP A 20 -3.91 12.72 2.16
C ASP A 20 -3.59 11.25 2.48
N GLY A 21 -2.43 10.75 2.04
CA GLY A 21 -2.04 9.35 2.26
C GLY A 21 -1.23 8.72 1.12
N LEU A 22 -1.65 7.53 0.70
CA LEU A 22 -0.93 6.72 -0.28
C LEU A 22 -1.86 6.18 -1.36
N ILE A 23 -1.37 6.16 -2.58
CA ILE A 23 -2.01 5.49 -3.71
C ILE A 23 -1.12 4.35 -4.18
N LEU A 24 -1.64 3.13 -4.13
CA LEU A 24 -1.04 1.95 -4.72
C LEU A 24 -1.68 1.73 -6.09
N LYS A 25 -0.90 1.72 -7.17
CA LYS A 25 -1.39 1.42 -8.53
C LYS A 25 -0.72 0.17 -9.08
N SER A 26 -1.49 -0.69 -9.74
CA SER A 26 -0.99 -1.88 -10.41
C SER A 26 -1.88 -2.25 -11.61
N PRO A 27 -1.48 -3.22 -12.44
CA PRO A 27 -2.35 -3.72 -13.52
C PRO A 27 -3.71 -4.25 -13.07
N ALA A 28 -3.85 -4.64 -11.80
CA ALA A 28 -5.13 -5.10 -11.23
C ALA A 28 -6.03 -3.95 -10.74
N GLY A 29 -5.55 -2.71 -10.74
CA GLY A 29 -6.32 -1.54 -10.33
C GLY A 29 -5.54 -0.54 -9.48
N SER A 30 -6.25 0.15 -8.60
CA SER A 30 -5.65 1.08 -7.67
C SER A 30 -6.34 1.06 -6.30
N ALA A 31 -5.57 1.28 -5.25
CA ALA A 31 -6.07 1.36 -3.88
C ALA A 31 -5.55 2.63 -3.20
N HIS A 32 -6.45 3.31 -2.50
CA HIS A 32 -6.18 4.52 -1.73
C HIS A 32 -6.13 4.17 -0.25
N TYR A 33 -5.14 4.71 0.42
CA TYR A 33 -4.87 4.53 1.82
C TYR A 33 -4.77 5.88 2.51
N ASP A 34 -5.28 5.97 3.73
CA ASP A 34 -5.15 7.14 4.56
C ASP A 34 -3.71 7.31 5.09
N LEU A 35 -3.47 8.42 5.82
CA LEU A 35 -2.20 8.69 6.50
C LEU A 35 -1.79 7.64 7.55
N LYS A 36 -2.74 6.83 8.04
CA LYS A 36 -2.48 5.72 8.95
C LYS A 36 -2.22 4.41 8.20
N GLY A 37 -2.28 4.44 6.87
CA GLY A 37 -2.08 3.30 5.99
C GLY A 37 -3.29 2.37 5.92
N ARG A 38 -4.49 2.81 6.27
CA ARG A 38 -5.73 2.04 6.13
C ARG A 38 -6.34 2.24 4.76
N ARG A 39 -6.68 1.14 4.09
CA ARG A 39 -7.33 1.17 2.79
C ARG A 39 -8.78 1.64 2.94
N HIS A 40 -9.17 2.67 2.21
CA HIS A 40 -10.56 3.17 2.23
C HIS A 40 -11.25 3.12 0.86
N THR A 41 -10.50 3.02 -0.24
CA THR A 41 -11.07 2.94 -1.58
C THR A 41 -10.24 2.04 -2.47
N VAL A 42 -10.91 1.21 -3.28
CA VAL A 42 -10.28 0.34 -4.28
C VAL A 42 -11.05 0.45 -5.59
N TRP A 43 -10.29 0.60 -6.67
CA TRP A 43 -10.77 0.52 -8.04
C TRP A 43 -10.12 -0.69 -8.69
N GLY A 44 -10.88 -1.74 -8.98
CA GLY A 44 -10.37 -3.02 -9.48
C GLY A 44 -10.51 -4.16 -8.46
N ASP A 45 -9.63 -5.16 -8.53
CA ASP A 45 -9.73 -6.34 -7.67
C ASP A 45 -9.02 -6.11 -6.32
N ALA A 46 -9.83 -6.02 -5.26
CA ALA A 46 -9.39 -5.78 -3.89
C ALA A 46 -8.52 -6.90 -3.31
N SER A 47 -8.50 -8.09 -3.91
CA SER A 47 -7.70 -9.24 -3.47
C SER A 47 -6.20 -8.99 -3.64
N PHE A 48 -5.81 -8.10 -4.56
CA PHE A 48 -4.41 -7.75 -4.81
C PHE A 48 -3.88 -6.63 -3.93
N PHE A 49 -4.75 -5.91 -3.21
CA PHE A 49 -4.38 -4.77 -2.40
C PHE A 49 -4.51 -5.11 -0.91
N PRO A 50 -3.46 -4.96 -0.09
CA PRO A 50 -3.55 -5.21 1.35
C PRO A 50 -4.52 -4.22 2.00
N GLU A 51 -5.21 -4.65 3.06
CA GLU A 51 -6.11 -3.78 3.82
C GLU A 51 -5.36 -2.70 4.62
N HIS A 52 -4.15 -3.03 5.08
CA HIS A 52 -3.28 -2.15 5.83
C HIS A 52 -1.87 -2.10 5.23
N LEU A 53 -1.36 -0.88 4.98
CA LEU A 53 0.02 -0.60 4.64
C LEU A 53 0.74 -0.02 5.84
N ARG A 54 1.87 -0.63 6.21
CA ARG A 54 2.72 -0.10 7.25
C ARG A 54 3.76 0.84 6.64
N VAL A 55 3.51 2.15 6.76
CA VAL A 55 4.49 3.16 6.34
C VAL A 55 5.55 3.27 7.41
N LYS A 56 6.74 2.73 7.13
CA LYS A 56 7.89 2.93 8.01
C LYS A 56 8.46 4.31 7.75
N ASP A 57 8.16 5.26 8.62
CA ASP A 57 8.84 6.55 8.61
C ASP A 57 10.33 6.31 8.88
N LYS A 58 11.18 6.63 7.90
CA LYS A 58 12.64 6.52 8.01
C LYS A 58 13.26 7.74 8.70
N ARG A 59 12.52 8.82 8.92
CA ARG A 59 12.98 10.04 9.61
C ARG A 59 13.01 9.86 11.12
N LYS A 60 12.21 8.94 11.66
CA LYS A 60 12.34 8.52 13.05
C LYS A 60 13.43 7.45 13.12
N PRO A 61 14.61 7.74 13.71
CA PRO A 61 15.53 6.67 14.07
C PRO A 61 14.77 5.69 14.96
N LYS A 62 15.10 4.40 14.87
CA LYS A 62 14.65 3.41 15.85
C LYS A 62 15.28 3.77 17.20
N GLY A 63 14.69 4.72 17.91
CA GLY A 63 15.13 5.17 19.22
C GLY A 63 14.82 4.11 20.26
N GLY A 64 15.88 3.43 20.70
CA GLY A 64 16.04 2.89 22.05
C GLY A 64 15.04 1.82 22.50
N HIS A 65 15.45 0.56 22.41
CA HIS A 65 15.13 -0.38 23.48
C HIS A 65 15.79 0.13 24.77
N LYS A 66 15.11 0.98 25.54
CA LYS A 66 15.31 1.04 26.99
C LYS A 66 14.28 0.11 27.60
N ARG A 67 14.66 -1.16 27.81
CA ARG A 67 14.00 -1.97 28.83
C ARG A 67 14.72 -1.70 30.14
N GLN A 68 13.94 -1.25 31.11
CA GLN A 68 14.24 -1.20 32.53
C GLN A 68 14.48 -2.61 33.06
#